data_AF-A0A959T399-F1
#
_entry.id   AF-A0A959T399-F1
#
_cell.length_a   1.000
_cell.length_b   1.000
_cell.length_c   1.000
_cell.angle_alpha   90.00
_cell.angle_beta   90.00
_cell.angle_gamma   90.00
#
_symmetry.space_group_name_H-M   'P 1'
#
loop_
_entity.id
_entity.type
_entity.pdbx_description
1 polymer ?
#
loop_
_entity_poly.entity_id
_entity_poly.type
_entity_poly.pdbx_seq_one_letter_code
_entity_poly.pdbx_strand_id
1 'polypeptide(L)'
;NDLDMMQWLGENGVPFVIVFTKSDKLSQPKAVSNVAPDRRLLKQTWTEPPQLFITSSETGKGREELLEFIDSVNADFMPPPANA
;
A
#
# COMPACT_ATOMS: atom_id res chain seq x y z
N ASN A 1 12.78 -10.30 3.61
CA ASN A 1 12.82 -8.81 3.60
C ASN A 1 11.48 -8.34 3.02
N ASP A 2 11.19 -7.03 2.92
CA ASP A 2 9.91 -6.55 2.39
C ASP A 2 9.67 -6.97 0.93
N LEU A 3 10.72 -7.02 0.09
CA LEU A 3 10.63 -7.50 -1.30
C LEU A 3 10.20 -8.97 -1.39
N ASP A 4 10.75 -9.83 -0.53
CA ASP A 4 10.41 -11.26 -0.51
C ASP A 4 8.93 -11.46 -0.11
N MET A 5 8.44 -10.65 0.84
CA MET A 5 7.02 -10.69 1.24
C MET A 5 6.12 -10.24 0.10
N MET A 6 6.46 -9.13 -0.56
CA MET A 6 5.70 -8.63 -1.70
C MET A 6 5.69 -9.65 -2.83
N GLN A 7 6.83 -10.25 -3.16
CA GLN A 7 6.92 -11.30 -4.17
C GLN A 7 6.02 -12.49 -3.82
N TRP A 8 6.09 -12.97 -2.57
CA TRP A 8 5.25 -14.08 -2.12
C TRP A 8 3.74 -13.75 -2.24
N LEU A 9 3.32 -12.54 -1.86
CA LEU A 9 1.92 -12.12 -2.01
C LEU A 9 1.50 -12.09 -3.49
N GLY A 10 2.36 -11.58 -4.37
CA GLY A 10 2.13 -11.57 -5.81
C GLY A 10 2.03 -12.96 -6.42
N GLU A 11 2.94 -13.86 -6.07
CA GLU A 11 2.95 -15.26 -6.54
C GLU A 11 1.71 -16.04 -6.08
N ASN A 12 1.17 -15.71 -4.90
CA ASN A 12 -0.06 -16.31 -4.38
C ASN A 12 -1.34 -15.59 -4.82
N GLY A 13 -1.22 -14.56 -5.67
CA GLY A 13 -2.37 -13.80 -6.17
C GLY A 13 -3.14 -13.06 -5.07
N VAL A 14 -2.48 -12.73 -3.95
CA VAL A 14 -3.08 -12.01 -2.83
C VAL A 14 -2.94 -10.50 -3.09
N PRO A 15 -4.04 -9.75 -3.28
CA PRO A 15 -3.97 -8.31 -3.45
C PRO A 15 -3.45 -7.62 -2.18
N PHE A 16 -2.58 -6.63 -2.33
CA PHE A 16 -2.03 -5.87 -1.22
C PHE A 16 -1.73 -4.42 -1.60
N VAL A 17 -1.55 -3.59 -0.56
CA VAL A 17 -1.10 -2.20 -0.68
C VAL A 17 0.10 -1.96 0.22
N ILE A 18 0.87 -0.92 -0.07
CA ILE A 18 2.07 -0.57 0.70
C ILE A 18 1.83 0.76 1.41
N VAL A 19 2.03 0.79 2.73
CA VAL A 19 1.83 1.98 3.55
C VAL A 19 3.17 2.44 4.15
N PHE A 20 3.72 3.52 3.62
CA PHE A 20 4.91 4.17 4.16
C PHE A 20 4.52 5.01 5.38
N THR A 21 4.92 4.57 6.57
CA THR A 21 4.55 5.23 7.83
C THR A 21 5.58 6.26 8.29
N LYS A 22 5.24 7.02 9.35
CA LYS A 22 6.13 7.97 10.03
C LYS A 22 6.72 9.05 9.12
N SER A 23 5.97 9.49 8.11
CA SER A 23 6.44 10.52 7.17
C SER A 23 6.77 11.87 7.81
N ASP A 24 6.31 12.12 9.04
CA ASP A 24 6.69 13.29 9.86
C ASP A 24 8.19 13.35 10.20
N LYS A 25 8.90 12.22 10.18
CA LYS A 25 10.34 12.17 10.45
C LYS A 25 11.19 12.70 9.29
N LEU A 26 10.57 12.97 8.14
CA LEU A 26 11.24 13.39 6.93
C LEU A 26 10.59 14.69 6.42
N SER A 27 11.39 15.57 5.81
CA SER A 27 10.81 16.67 5.04
C SER A 27 9.99 16.10 3.88
N GLN A 28 8.97 16.82 3.41
CA GLN A 28 8.13 16.36 2.30
C GLN A 28 8.93 15.97 1.05
N PRO A 29 9.96 16.74 0.60
CA PRO A 29 10.82 16.30 -0.50
C PRO A 29 11.57 14.99 -0.20
N LYS A 30 12.01 14.80 1.05
CA LYS A 30 12.76 13.62 1.48
C LYS A 30 11.88 12.37 1.61
N ALA A 31 10.65 12.53 2.08
CA ALA A 31 9.66 11.45 2.09
C ALA A 31 9.38 10.96 0.66
N VAL A 32 9.15 11.88 -0.27
CA VAL A 32 8.93 11.54 -1.69
C VAL A 32 10.17 10.89 -2.31
N SER A 33 11.37 11.41 -2.04
CA SER A 33 12.61 10.82 -2.56
C SER A 33 12.89 9.43 -2.00
N ASN A 34 12.51 9.15 -0.75
CA ASN A 34 12.69 7.84 -0.14
C ASN A 34 11.77 6.78 -0.76
N VAL A 35 10.55 7.15 -1.16
CA VAL A 35 9.58 6.23 -1.78
C VAL A 35 9.83 6.04 -3.28
N ALA A 36 10.50 6.99 -3.93
CA ALA A 36 10.70 6.97 -5.39
C ALA A 36 11.47 5.73 -5.92
N PRO A 37 12.53 5.22 -5.28
CA PRO A 37 13.20 3.98 -5.69
C PRO A 37 12.26 2.78 -5.67
N ASP A 38 11.52 2.57 -4.57
CA ASP A 38 10.59 1.44 -4.43
C ASP A 38 9.49 1.50 -5.48
N ARG A 39 8.92 2.69 -5.70
CA ARG A 39 7.93 2.93 -6.77
C ARG A 39 8.49 2.65 -8.17
N ARG A 40 9.76 2.97 -8.42
CA ARG A 40 10.40 2.67 -9.72
C ARG A 40 10.66 1.19 -9.90
N LEU A 41 11.14 0.51 -8.86
CA LEU A 41 11.37 -0.92 -8.88
C LEU A 41 10.07 -1.67 -9.16
N LEU A 42 9.01 -1.38 -8.40
CA LEU A 42 7.70 -2.02 -8.57
C LEU A 42 7.14 -1.82 -9.99
N LYS A 43 7.28 -0.61 -10.57
CA LYS A 43 6.85 -0.34 -11.95
C LYS A 43 7.64 -1.09 -13.02
N GLN A 44 8.88 -1.49 -12.73
CA GLN A 44 9.70 -2.24 -13.68
C GLN A 44 9.47 -3.74 -13.58
N THR A 45 9.18 -4.25 -12.38
CA THR A 45 9.07 -5.68 -12.12
C THR A 45 7.64 -6.21 -12.09
N TRP A 46 6.63 -5.35 -11.90
CA TRP A 46 5.22 -5.73 -11.81
C TRP A 46 4.44 -5.20 -13.01
N THR A 47 3.62 -6.07 -13.61
CA THR A 47 2.67 -5.67 -14.66
C THR A 47 1.64 -4.68 -14.12
N GLU A 48 1.18 -4.91 -12.89
CA GLU A 48 0.31 -4.02 -12.15
C GLU A 48 0.90 -3.81 -10.73
N PRO A 49 1.54 -2.66 -10.48
CA PRO A 49 2.17 -2.42 -9.19
C PRO A 49 1.11 -2.15 -8.10
N PRO A 50 1.37 -2.56 -6.85
CA PRO A 50 0.45 -2.31 -5.74
C PRO A 50 0.28 -0.82 -5.46
N GLN A 51 -0.89 -0.43 -4.95
CA GLN A 51 -1.17 0.94 -4.53
C GLN A 51 -0.30 1.33 -3.32
N LEU A 52 0.15 2.59 -3.29
CA LEU A 52 1.06 3.12 -2.28
C LEU A 52 0.41 4.26 -1.51
N PHE A 53 0.56 4.28 -0.18
CA PHE A 53 0.14 5.36 0.70
C PHE A 53 1.33 5.90 1.50
N ILE A 54 1.37 7.21 1.73
CA ILE A 54 2.35 7.84 2.63
C ILE A 54 1.60 8.44 3.81
N THR A 55 1.83 7.89 5.00
CA THR A 55 1.07 8.21 6.20
C THR A 55 1.96 8.72 7.34
N SER A 56 1.33 9.36 8.32
CA SER A 56 1.93 9.69 9.61
C SER A 56 0.85 9.69 10.66
N SER A 57 0.96 8.79 11.64
CA SER A 57 0.04 8.73 12.78
C SER A 57 0.08 10.01 13.61
N GLU A 58 1.24 10.66 13.67
CA GLU A 58 1.47 11.85 14.50
C GLU A 58 0.85 13.12 13.92
N THR A 59 0.84 13.24 12.59
CA THR A 59 0.27 14.42 11.90
C THR A 59 -1.12 14.14 11.34
N GLY A 60 -1.57 12.88 11.35
CA GLY A 60 -2.80 12.44 10.68
C GLY A 60 -2.70 12.38 9.15
N LYS A 61 -1.52 12.65 8.57
CA LYS A 61 -1.34 12.64 7.11
C LYS A 61 -1.67 11.27 6.51
N GLY A 62 -2.41 11.27 5.40
CA GLY A 62 -2.77 10.08 4.63
C GLY A 62 -3.80 9.17 5.31
N ARG A 63 -4.34 9.58 6.47
CA ARG A 63 -5.35 8.81 7.19
C ARG A 63 -6.66 8.71 6.42
N GLU A 64 -7.17 9.84 5.94
CA GLU A 64 -8.46 9.91 5.23
C GLU A 64 -8.40 9.06 3.95
N GLU A 65 -7.43 9.33 3.07
CA GLU A 65 -7.21 8.55 1.84
C GLU A 65 -7.08 7.03 2.09
N LEU A 66 -6.39 6.62 3.17
CA LEU A 66 -6.24 5.20 3.50
C LEU A 66 -7.55 4.59 4.01
N LEU A 67 -8.30 5.32 4.85
CA LEU A 67 -9.59 4.84 5.37
C LEU A 67 -10.63 4.75 4.26
N GLU A 68 -10.72 5.75 3.39
CA GLU A 68 -11.61 5.73 2.22
C GLU A 68 -11.32 4.53 1.30
N PHE A 69 -10.05 4.20 1.10
CA PHE A 69 -9.66 3.01 0.35
C PHE A 69 -10.10 1.71 1.04
N ILE A 70 -9.89 1.60 2.36
CA ILE A 70 -10.33 0.42 3.13
C ILE A 70 -11.85 0.28 3.04
N ASP A 71 -12.58 1.38 3.17
CA ASP A 71 -14.04 1.40 3.08
C ASP A 71 -14.52 0.98 1.68
N SER A 72 -13.86 1.44 0.61
CA SER A 72 -14.21 1.00 -0.75
C SER A 72 -13.98 -0.50 -0.94
N VAL A 73 -12.85 -1.03 -0.46
CA VAL A 73 -12.56 -2.48 -0.54
C VAL A 73 -13.58 -3.29 0.23
N ASN A 74 -13.98 -2.84 1.42
CA ASN A 74 -14.99 -3.51 2.24
C ASN A 74 -16.38 -3.45 1.59
N ALA A 75 -16.71 -2.36 0.90
CA ALA A 75 -17.98 -2.24 0.17
C ALA A 75 -18.06 -3.19 -1.03
N ASP A 76 -16.92 -3.42 -1.70
CA ASP A 76 -16.80 -4.36 -2.82
C ASP A 76 -16.68 -5.81 -2.37
N PHE A 77 -16.40 -6.05 -1.07
CA PHE A 77 -16.25 -7.40 -0.53
C PHE A 77 -17.59 -8.11 -0.45
N MET A 78 -17.79 -9.08 -1.36
CA MET A 78 -18.91 -10.01 -1.26
C MET A 78 -18.46 -11.24 -0.46
N PRO A 79 -18.98 -11.47 0.76
CA PRO A 79 -18.65 -12.66 1.51
C PRO A 79 -19.08 -13.90 0.72
N PRO A 80 -18.33 -15.01 0.80
CA PRO A 80 -18.76 -16.26 0.19
C PRO A 80 -20.14 -16.63 0.74
N PRO A 81 -21.03 -17.20 -0.09
CA PRO A 81 -22.35 -17.63 0.37
C PRO A 81 -22.18 -18.59 1.55
N ALA A 82 -22.93 -18.34 2.62
CA ALA A 82 -22.89 -19.18 3.81
C ALA A 82 -23.34 -20.60 3.43
N ASN A 83 -22.38 -21.53 3.43
CA ASN A 83 -22.54 -22.97 3.24
C ASN A 83 -23.07 -23.39 1.85
N ALA A 84 -22.17 -23.83 0.98
CA ALA A 84 -22.49 -24.87 -0.01
C ALA A 84 -22.25 -26.24 0.62
#